data_AF-A0A2S7ZCL2-F1
#
_entry.id   AF-A0A2S7ZCL2-F1
#
_cell.length_a   1.000
_cell.length_b   1.000
_cell.length_c   1.000
_cell.angle_alpha   90.00
_cell.angle_beta   90.00
_cell.angle_gamma   90.00
#
_symmetry.space_group_name_H-M   'P 1'
#
loop_
_entity.id
_entity.type
_entity.pdbx_description
1 polymer ?
#
loop_
_entity_poly.entity_id
_entity_poly.type
_entity_poly.pdbx_seq_one_letter_code
_entity_poly.pdbx_strand_id
1 'polypeptide(L)'
;MLKRTPLRAKTRLVSKKPLSKKSRNKKKNDMELEKIRPKVIERDHGKCILCGAHYEEVHHIKYRSAGGKNNIENLCCLCWHCHRIKIHAGSHQREYRKVLQTILKERHGYEY
;
A
#
# COMPACT_ATOMS: atom_id res chain seq x y z
N MET A 1 -39.11 23.24 -6.76
CA MET A 1 -37.68 22.87 -6.93
C MET A 1 -36.81 23.90 -6.23
N LEU A 2 -36.13 23.53 -5.13
CA LEU A 2 -35.21 24.44 -4.43
C LEU A 2 -33.95 24.66 -5.29
N LYS A 3 -33.76 25.86 -5.82
CA LYS A 3 -32.56 26.26 -6.55
C LYS A 3 -31.40 26.30 -5.55
N ARG A 4 -30.50 25.30 -5.60
CA ARG A 4 -29.27 25.30 -4.79
C ARG A 4 -28.44 26.51 -5.21
N THR A 5 -28.20 27.45 -4.29
CA THR A 5 -27.30 28.56 -4.54
C THR A 5 -25.86 28.05 -4.62
N PRO A 6 -25.05 28.51 -5.59
CA PRO A 6 -23.67 28.08 -5.69
C PRO A 6 -22.89 28.50 -4.44
N LEU A 7 -22.11 27.58 -3.87
CA LEU A 7 -21.24 27.89 -2.74
C LEU A 7 -20.22 28.94 -3.16
N ARG A 8 -20.33 30.15 -2.61
CA ARG A 8 -19.37 31.23 -2.84
C ARG A 8 -18.11 30.94 -2.03
N ALA A 9 -16.96 30.80 -2.68
CA ALA A 9 -15.69 30.58 -1.99
C ALA A 9 -15.44 31.73 -1.00
N LYS A 10 -15.29 31.40 0.29
CA LYS A 10 -15.07 32.39 1.37
C LYS A 10 -13.69 33.04 1.29
N THR A 11 -12.73 32.38 0.64
CA THR A 11 -11.35 32.85 0.51
C THR A 11 -10.88 32.79 -0.94
N ARG A 12 -10.00 33.72 -1.32
CA ARG A 12 -9.30 33.64 -2.61
C ARG A 12 -8.38 32.41 -2.60
N LEU A 13 -8.37 31.64 -3.67
CA LEU A 13 -7.41 30.56 -3.85
C LEU A 13 -6.00 31.15 -3.79
N VAL A 14 -5.23 30.80 -2.77
CA VAL A 14 -3.83 31.21 -2.66
C VAL A 14 -3.04 30.47 -3.73
N SER A 15 -2.22 31.19 -4.50
CA SER A 15 -1.24 30.57 -5.41
C SER A 15 -0.28 29.73 -4.57
N LYS A 16 -0.49 28.41 -4.58
CA LYS A 16 0.36 27.49 -3.84
C LYS A 16 1.73 27.46 -4.52
N LYS A 17 2.80 27.63 -3.74
CA LYS A 17 4.17 27.37 -4.21
C LYS A 17 4.21 25.94 -4.80
N PRO A 18 4.98 25.71 -5.88
CA PRO A 18 5.09 24.38 -6.46
C PRO A 18 5.61 23.38 -5.41
N LEU A 19 5.09 22.15 -5.44
CA LEU A 19 5.56 21.09 -4.55
C LEU A 19 7.08 20.89 -4.72
N SER A 20 7.80 20.72 -3.61
CA SER A 20 9.22 20.40 -3.62
C SER A 20 9.49 19.12 -4.42
N LYS A 21 10.57 19.12 -5.21
CA LYS A 21 10.96 17.95 -6.01
C LYS A 21 11.29 16.78 -5.08
N LYS A 22 10.81 15.58 -5.43
CA LYS A 22 11.17 14.35 -4.71
C LYS A 22 12.69 14.12 -4.80
N SER A 23 13.29 13.63 -3.71
CA SER A 23 14.67 13.13 -3.71
C SER A 23 14.88 12.05 -4.77
N ARG A 24 16.08 12.01 -5.37
CA ARG A 24 16.48 11.00 -6.37
C ARG A 24 16.22 9.57 -5.87
N ASN A 25 16.53 9.29 -4.60
CA ASN A 25 16.32 7.98 -3.99
C ASN A 25 14.84 7.62 -3.88
N LYS A 26 13.97 8.59 -3.58
CA LYS A 26 12.52 8.34 -3.52
C LYS A 26 11.99 7.98 -4.90
N LYS A 27 12.40 8.71 -5.94
CA LYS A 27 12.02 8.44 -7.34
C LYS A 27 12.47 7.05 -7.81
N LYS A 28 13.71 6.65 -7.49
CA LYS A 28 14.23 5.32 -7.84
C LYS A 28 13.42 4.18 -7.21
N ASN A 29 13.15 4.28 -5.91
CA ASN A 29 12.35 3.28 -5.20
C ASN A 29 10.90 3.20 -5.71
N ASP A 30 10.28 4.35 -6.00
CA ASP A 30 8.90 4.38 -6.52
C ASP A 30 8.85 3.66 -7.90
N MET A 31 9.86 3.88 -8.75
CA MET A 31 9.98 3.22 -10.06
C MET A 31 10.26 1.71 -9.95
N GLU A 32 11.05 1.29 -8.98
CA GLU A 32 11.30 -0.14 -8.71
C GLU A 32 10.02 -0.85 -8.24
N LEU A 33 9.28 -0.21 -7.33
CA LEU A 33 8.00 -0.73 -6.86
C LEU A 33 7.00 -0.86 -8.02
N GLU A 34 6.92 0.14 -8.90
CA GLU A 34 6.02 0.13 -10.06
C GLU A 34 6.30 -1.04 -11.01
N LYS A 35 7.56 -1.45 -11.18
CA LYS A 35 7.93 -2.62 -11.99
C LYS A 35 7.51 -3.95 -11.36
N ILE A 36 7.46 -4.03 -10.03
CA ILE A 36 7.25 -5.29 -9.30
C ILE A 36 5.78 -5.47 -8.92
N ARG A 37 5.04 -4.38 -8.73
CA ARG A 37 3.59 -4.39 -8.48
C ARG A 37 2.79 -5.35 -9.38
N PRO A 38 2.89 -5.33 -10.72
CA PRO A 38 2.10 -6.23 -11.55
C PRO A 38 2.39 -7.70 -11.25
N LYS A 39 3.64 -8.07 -10.97
CA LYS A 39 4.03 -9.44 -10.62
C LYS A 39 3.43 -9.90 -9.30
N VAL A 40 3.36 -9.00 -8.31
CA VAL A 40 2.73 -9.28 -7.01
C VAL A 40 1.22 -9.47 -7.16
N ILE A 41 0.59 -8.62 -7.99
CA ILE A 41 -0.85 -8.69 -8.28
C ILE A 41 -1.20 -9.99 -9.00
N GLU A 42 -0.42 -10.36 -10.00
CA GLU A 42 -0.58 -11.62 -10.76
C GLU A 42 -0.43 -12.84 -9.85
N ARG A 43 0.62 -12.87 -9.01
CA ARG A 43 0.86 -13.94 -8.02
C ARG A 43 -0.31 -14.11 -7.06
N ASP A 44 -0.82 -13.00 -6.52
CA ASP A 44 -1.91 -13.02 -5.54
C ASP A 44 -3.31 -13.08 -6.19
N HIS A 45 -3.37 -13.26 -7.52
CA HIS A 45 -4.59 -13.30 -8.32
C HIS A 45 -5.52 -12.09 -8.11
N GLY A 46 -4.94 -10.92 -7.81
CA GLY A 46 -5.70 -9.72 -7.50
C GLY A 46 -6.62 -9.89 -6.27
N LYS A 47 -6.20 -10.66 -5.27
CA LYS A 47 -6.95 -10.87 -4.04
C LYS A 47 -6.11 -10.56 -2.81
N CYS A 48 -6.80 -10.17 -1.74
CA CYS A 48 -6.21 -10.01 -0.43
C CYS A 48 -5.74 -11.36 0.09
N ILE A 49 -4.46 -11.49 0.43
CA ILE A 49 -3.92 -12.77 0.89
C ILE A 49 -4.47 -13.24 2.25
N LEU A 50 -4.99 -12.30 3.06
CA LEU A 50 -5.56 -12.57 4.38
C LEU A 50 -7.02 -12.99 4.35
N CYS A 51 -7.85 -12.36 3.51
CA CYS A 51 -9.31 -12.59 3.53
C CYS A 51 -9.92 -12.97 2.17
N GLY A 52 -9.15 -12.96 1.08
CA GLY A 52 -9.62 -13.33 -0.25
C GLY A 52 -10.47 -12.27 -0.97
N ALA A 53 -10.79 -11.14 -0.34
CA ALA A 53 -11.48 -10.02 -0.99
C ALA A 53 -10.63 -9.41 -2.12
N HIS A 54 -11.21 -8.52 -2.93
CA HIS A 54 -10.45 -7.79 -3.95
C HIS A 54 -9.28 -7.02 -3.31
N TYR A 55 -8.15 -6.96 -4.02
CA TYR A 55 -7.01 -6.17 -3.56
C TYR A 55 -7.22 -4.69 -3.88
N GLU A 56 -6.80 -3.80 -2.99
CA GLU A 56 -6.74 -2.36 -3.29
C GLU A 56 -5.32 -1.82 -3.20
N GLU A 57 -4.49 -2.35 -2.29
CA GLU A 57 -3.15 -1.83 -2.04
C GLU A 57 -2.13 -2.98 -1.95
N VAL A 58 -0.91 -2.71 -2.44
CA VAL A 58 0.24 -3.61 -2.27
C VAL A 58 1.01 -3.16 -1.04
N HIS A 59 1.16 -4.06 -0.08
CA HIS A 59 1.73 -3.80 1.23
C HIS A 59 3.14 -4.40 1.39
N HIS A 60 4.01 -3.66 2.07
CA HIS A 60 5.35 -4.12 2.47
C HIS A 60 5.31 -4.82 3.84
N ILE A 61 5.53 -6.13 3.89
CA ILE A 61 5.54 -6.94 5.12
C ILE A 61 6.57 -6.41 6.13
N LYS A 62 7.80 -6.13 5.67
CA LYS A 62 8.75 -5.28 6.37
C LYS A 62 8.60 -3.87 5.82
N TYR A 63 8.18 -2.96 6.69
CA TYR A 63 8.03 -1.55 6.35
C TYR A 63 9.27 -0.97 5.68
N ARG A 64 9.05 -0.13 4.67
CA ARG A 64 10.11 0.61 3.98
C ARG A 64 10.93 1.48 4.93
N SER A 65 10.31 2.07 5.95
CA SER A 65 11.00 2.84 7.01
C SER A 65 11.94 1.98 7.86
N ALA A 66 11.67 0.68 7.96
CA ALA A 66 12.50 -0.30 8.66
C ALA A 66 13.48 -1.03 7.72
N GLY A 67 13.75 -0.48 6.53
CA GLY A 67 14.67 -1.07 5.56
C GLY A 67 14.10 -2.22 4.71
N GLY A 68 12.77 -2.32 4.61
CA GLY A 68 12.12 -3.27 3.70
C GLY A 68 12.45 -3.00 2.23
N LYS A 69 12.79 -4.06 1.48
CA LYS A 69 13.12 -4.00 0.05
C LYS A 69 11.85 -4.10 -0.80
N ASN A 70 11.90 -3.60 -2.04
CA ASN A 70 10.84 -3.77 -3.02
C ASN A 70 11.01 -5.12 -3.73
N ASN A 71 10.92 -6.24 -3.01
CA ASN A 71 11.03 -7.58 -3.62
C ASN A 71 9.66 -8.26 -3.58
N ILE A 72 9.45 -9.23 -4.48
CA ILE A 72 8.18 -9.98 -4.52
C ILE A 72 7.88 -10.68 -3.19
N GLU A 73 8.91 -11.15 -2.50
CA GLU A 73 8.85 -11.84 -1.20
C GLU A 73 8.40 -10.92 -0.06
N ASN A 74 8.69 -9.62 -0.15
CA ASN A 74 8.33 -8.63 0.87
C ASN A 74 6.98 -7.94 0.59
N LEU A 75 6.41 -8.15 -0.60
CA LEU A 75 5.22 -7.46 -1.06
C LEU A 75 4.03 -8.42 -1.11
N CYS A 76 2.85 -7.94 -0.71
CA CYS A 76 1.61 -8.71 -0.76
C CYS A 76 0.41 -7.83 -1.11
N CYS A 77 -0.58 -8.41 -1.78
CA CYS A 77 -1.85 -7.78 -2.07
C CYS A 77 -2.78 -7.85 -0.86
N LEU A 78 -3.35 -6.70 -0.48
CA LEU A 78 -4.29 -6.59 0.62
C LEU A 78 -5.47 -5.70 0.26
N CYS A 79 -6.62 -6.01 0.88
CA CYS A 79 -7.77 -5.13 0.83
C CYS A 79 -7.61 -3.95 1.81
N TRP A 80 -8.34 -2.87 1.57
CA TRP A 80 -8.30 -1.65 2.38
C TRP A 80 -8.52 -1.93 3.87
N HIS A 81 -9.51 -2.77 4.20
CA HIS A 81 -9.82 -3.10 5.58
C HIS A 81 -8.67 -3.85 6.26
N CYS A 82 -8.12 -4.89 5.63
CA CYS A 82 -7.00 -5.63 6.23
C CYS A 82 -5.75 -4.77 6.34
N HIS A 83 -5.45 -3.98 5.31
CA HIS A 83 -4.27 -3.13 5.30
C HIS A 83 -4.33 -2.03 6.36
N ARG A 84 -5.45 -1.32 6.47
CA ARG A 84 -5.58 -0.19 7.40
C ARG A 84 -5.91 -0.65 8.82
N ILE A 85 -6.92 -1.51 8.97
CA ILE A 85 -7.45 -1.88 10.29
C ILE A 85 -6.59 -2.95 10.96
N LYS A 86 -6.21 -4.01 10.25
CA LYS A 86 -5.47 -5.11 10.87
C LYS A 86 -3.98 -4.81 11.01
N ILE A 87 -3.35 -4.27 9.96
CA ILE A 87 -1.89 -4.09 9.93
C ILE A 87 -1.45 -2.77 10.51
N HIS A 88 -2.06 -1.65 10.10
CA HIS A 88 -1.59 -0.32 10.51
C HIS A 88 -2.22 0.18 11.82
N ALA A 89 -3.52 -0.03 12.03
CA ALA A 89 -4.26 0.47 13.19
C ALA A 89 -4.53 -0.59 14.28
N GLY A 90 -4.26 -1.86 13.99
CA GLY A 90 -4.56 -2.96 14.91
C GLY A 90 -3.57 -3.06 16.06
N SER A 91 -3.97 -3.72 17.15
CA SER A 91 -3.12 -3.99 18.33
C SER A 91 -2.07 -5.08 18.07
N HIS A 92 -2.28 -5.93 17.07
CA HIS A 92 -1.52 -7.17 16.82
C HIS A 92 -0.66 -7.11 15.55
N GLN A 93 -0.07 -5.95 15.26
CA GLN A 93 0.66 -5.68 14.01
C GLN A 93 1.82 -6.67 13.79
N ARG A 94 2.52 -7.03 14.87
CA ARG A 94 3.64 -7.99 14.85
C ARG A 94 3.16 -9.40 14.52
N GLU A 95 2.00 -9.80 15.02
CA GLU A 95 1.42 -11.12 14.74
C GLU A 95 0.95 -11.19 13.28
N TYR A 96 0.22 -10.17 12.80
CA TYR A 96 -0.19 -10.13 11.40
C TYR A 96 1.00 -10.15 10.44
N ARG A 97 2.10 -9.49 10.77
CA ARG A 97 3.33 -9.60 9.98
C ARG A 97 3.85 -11.04 9.89
N LYS A 98 3.88 -11.77 11.01
CA LYS A 98 4.29 -13.19 11.01
C LYS A 98 3.33 -14.03 10.17
N VAL A 99 2.03 -13.81 10.31
CA VAL A 99 1.00 -14.50 9.51
C VAL A 99 1.23 -14.27 8.02
N LEU A 100 1.51 -13.04 7.59
CA LEU A 100 1.81 -12.75 6.17
C LEU A 100 3.08 -13.47 5.68
N GLN A 101 4.14 -13.49 6.50
CA GLN A 101 5.37 -14.23 6.17
C GLN A 101 5.08 -15.74 6.04
N THR A 102 4.33 -16.32 6.98
CA THR A 102 3.92 -17.72 6.94
C THR A 102 3.12 -18.03 5.68
N ILE A 103 2.14 -17.19 5.33
CA ILE A 103 1.31 -17.38 4.12
C ILE A 103 2.17 -17.36 2.85
N LEU A 104 3.09 -16.41 2.71
CA LEU A 104 3.95 -16.35 1.52
C LEU A 104 4.94 -17.52 1.44
N LYS A 105 5.45 -17.97 2.59
CA LYS A 105 6.30 -19.15 2.69
C LYS A 105 5.54 -20.41 2.28
N GLU A 106 4.32 -20.61 2.80
CA GLU A 106 3.52 -21.80 2.51
C GLU A 106 3.00 -21.83 1.07
N ARG A 107 2.55 -20.69 0.52
CA ARG A 107 1.96 -20.65 -0.83
C ARG A 107 2.98 -20.64 -1.95
N HIS A 108 4.15 -20.04 -1.71
CA HIS A 108 5.10 -19.75 -2.78
C HIS A 108 6.56 -20.11 -2.45
N GLY A 109 6.85 -20.60 -1.24
CA GLY A 109 8.21 -20.92 -0.81
C GLY A 109 9.08 -19.69 -0.53
N TYR A 110 8.49 -18.49 -0.42
CA TYR A 110 9.22 -17.25 -0.21
C TYR A 110 9.54 -17.00 1.26
N GLU A 111 10.82 -16.75 1.57
CA GLU A 111 11.28 -16.37 2.91
C GLU A 111 11.87 -14.95 2.88
N TYR A 112 11.41 -14.09 3.79
CA TYR A 112 11.82 -12.68 3.87
C TYR A 112 12.09 -12.20 5.30
#